data_AF-A0A424T2C6-F1
#
_entry.id   AF-A0A424T2C6-F1
#
_cell.length_a   1.000
_cell.length_b   1.000
_cell.length_c   1.000
_cell.angle_alpha   90.00
_cell.angle_beta   90.00
_cell.angle_gamma   90.00
#
_symmetry.space_group_name_H-M   'P 1'
#
loop_
_entity.id
_entity.type
_entity.pdbx_description
1 polymer ?
#
loop_
_entity_poly.entity_id
_entity_poly.type
_entity_poly.pdbx_seq_one_letter_code
_entity_poly.pdbx_strand_id
1 'polypeptide(L)'
;HATLHASGHPCADELADLYSLLKPKISIPVHGEYPHMEANAAIARKNGVAVALIGQNGDLFYLSPSPGVRRRWAEVGRLQVDEKARKLDRVVVSND
;
A
#
# COMPACT_ATOMS: atom_id res chain seq x y z
N HIS A 1 -9.18 10.75 -31.85
CA HIS A 1 -8.84 9.33 -31.66
C HIS A 1 -9.73 8.78 -30.56
N ALA A 2 -10.38 7.63 -30.77
CA ALA A 2 -11.16 6.98 -29.72
C ALA A 2 -10.23 6.33 -28.69
N THR A 3 -10.59 6.42 -27.40
CA THR A 3 -9.87 5.76 -26.30
C THR A 3 -10.19 4.27 -26.34
N LEU A 4 -9.20 3.43 -26.68
CA LEU A 4 -9.33 1.97 -26.79
C LEU A 4 -8.63 1.22 -25.65
N HIS A 5 -8.06 1.93 -24.68
CA HIS A 5 -7.38 1.37 -23.52
C HIS A 5 -8.04 1.85 -22.23
N ALA A 6 -8.05 0.99 -21.22
CA ALA A 6 -8.52 1.29 -19.88
C ALA A 6 -7.54 0.72 -18.85
N SER A 7 -7.46 1.38 -17.70
CA SER A 7 -6.72 0.88 -16.54
C SER A 7 -7.31 -0.44 -16.04
N GLY A 8 -6.45 -1.34 -15.57
CA GLY A 8 -6.87 -2.53 -14.80
C GLY A 8 -7.03 -2.27 -13.29
N HIS A 9 -6.71 -1.06 -12.82
CA HIS A 9 -6.80 -0.64 -11.43
C HIS A 9 -7.92 0.38 -11.22
N PRO A 10 -8.62 0.33 -10.06
CA PRO A 10 -9.72 1.22 -9.77
C PRO A 10 -9.25 2.68 -9.65
N CYS A 11 -10.07 3.59 -10.17
CA CYS A 11 -9.92 5.02 -9.95
C CYS A 11 -10.49 5.45 -8.58
N ALA A 12 -10.45 6.75 -8.30
CA ALA A 12 -10.87 7.28 -7.00
C ALA A 12 -12.36 7.05 -6.70
N ASP A 13 -13.23 7.15 -7.71
CA ASP A 13 -14.67 6.95 -7.53
C ASP A 13 -15.00 5.48 -7.26
N GLU A 14 -14.33 4.55 -7.96
CA GLU A 14 -14.46 3.11 -7.69
C GLU A 14 -13.95 2.72 -6.31
N LEU A 15 -12.89 3.37 -5.80
CA LEU A 15 -12.44 3.22 -4.41
C LEU A 15 -13.46 3.79 -3.41
N ALA A 16 -14.12 4.91 -3.74
CA ALA A 16 -15.16 5.48 -2.89
C ALA A 16 -16.38 4.55 -2.79
N ASP A 17 -16.78 3.94 -3.93
CA ASP A 17 -17.82 2.93 -3.98
C ASP A 17 -17.47 1.71 -3.11
N LEU A 18 -16.23 1.23 -3.22
CA LEU A 18 -15.71 0.13 -2.39
C LEU A 18 -15.87 0.44 -0.89
N TYR A 19 -15.45 1.62 -0.44
CA TYR A 19 -15.53 2.00 0.98
C TYR A 19 -16.97 2.22 1.44
N SER A 20 -17.82 2.79 0.59
CA SER A 20 -19.24 2.98 0.87
C SER A 20 -19.99 1.66 1.02
N LEU A 21 -19.61 0.64 0.23
CA LEU A 21 -20.19 -0.69 0.29
C LEU A 21 -19.72 -1.48 1.52
N LEU A 22 -18.41 -1.52 1.76
CA LEU A 22 -17.82 -2.36 2.81
C LEU A 22 -17.89 -1.73 4.21
N LYS A 23 -17.89 -0.39 4.30
CA LYS A 23 -17.90 0.38 5.55
C LYS A 23 -16.89 -0.15 6.60
N PRO A 24 -15.61 -0.34 6.23
CA PRO A 24 -14.65 -0.94 7.15
C PRO A 24 -14.34 0.01 8.32
N LYS A 25 -14.07 -0.55 9.50
CA LYS A 25 -13.59 0.23 10.66
C LYS A 25 -12.14 0.70 10.49
N ILE A 26 -11.33 -0.11 9.81
CA ILE A 26 -9.91 0.13 9.57
C ILE A 26 -9.61 -0.11 8.08
N SER A 27 -8.84 0.78 7.45
CA SER A 27 -8.30 0.61 6.10
C SER A 27 -6.77 0.62 6.14
N ILE A 28 -6.14 -0.27 5.38
CA ILE A 28 -4.69 -0.30 5.16
C ILE A 28 -4.47 -0.37 3.64
N PRO A 29 -4.23 0.77 2.97
CA PRO A 29 -3.93 0.79 1.55
C PRO A 29 -2.63 0.05 1.22
N VAL A 30 -2.64 -0.68 0.12
CA VAL A 30 -1.51 -1.46 -0.41
C VAL A 30 -1.41 -1.29 -1.93
N HIS A 31 -0.41 -1.91 -2.56
CA HIS A 31 -0.21 -1.91 -4.02
C HIS A 31 -0.10 -0.51 -4.63
N GLY A 32 0.85 0.27 -4.11
CA GLY A 32 1.26 1.53 -4.72
C GLY A 32 2.47 2.11 -4.01
N GLU A 33 3.07 3.12 -4.63
CA GLU A 33 4.07 3.95 -3.95
C GLU A 33 3.43 4.77 -2.83
N TYR A 34 4.25 5.41 -2.00
CA TYR A 34 3.78 6.20 -0.87
C TYR A 34 2.65 7.20 -1.22
N PRO A 35 2.74 7.99 -2.31
CA PRO A 35 1.66 8.92 -2.67
C PRO A 35 0.33 8.22 -2.99
N HIS A 36 0.38 7.02 -3.59
CA HIS A 36 -0.81 6.25 -3.90
C HIS A 36 -1.49 5.74 -2.63
N MET A 37 -0.71 5.24 -1.66
CA MET A 37 -1.22 4.79 -0.36
C MET A 37 -1.83 5.96 0.43
N GLU A 38 -1.19 7.12 0.40
CA GLU A 38 -1.69 8.35 1.03
C GLU A 38 -3.01 8.81 0.41
N ALA A 39 -3.09 8.87 -0.93
CA ALA A 39 -4.31 9.23 -1.65
C ALA A 39 -5.47 8.26 -1.34
N ASN A 40 -5.21 6.95 -1.36
CA ASN A 40 -6.21 5.95 -1.04
C ASN A 40 -6.68 6.06 0.44
N ALA A 41 -5.75 6.26 1.39
CA ALA A 41 -6.12 6.51 2.78
C ALA A 41 -6.99 7.76 2.94
N ALA A 42 -6.74 8.82 2.16
CA ALA A 42 -7.58 10.02 2.15
C ALA A 42 -9.00 9.71 1.63
N ILE A 43 -9.13 8.93 0.56
CA ILE A 43 -10.42 8.48 0.03
C ILE A 43 -11.17 7.64 1.09
N ALA A 44 -10.49 6.71 1.75
CA ALA A 44 -11.08 5.91 2.82
C ALA A 44 -11.65 6.78 3.96
N ARG A 45 -10.88 7.74 4.46
CA ARG A 45 -11.31 8.65 5.53
C ARG A 45 -12.50 9.52 5.08
N LYS A 46 -12.47 10.04 3.85
CA LYS A 46 -13.57 10.82 3.27
C LYS A 46 -14.87 10.01 3.19
N ASN A 47 -14.76 8.69 3.02
CA ASN A 47 -15.89 7.76 2.96
C ASN A 47 -16.20 7.08 4.31
N GLY A 48 -15.81 7.69 5.43
CA GLY A 48 -16.27 7.29 6.77
C GLY A 48 -15.48 6.18 7.45
N VAL A 49 -14.33 5.77 6.90
CA VAL A 49 -13.43 4.83 7.58
C VAL A 49 -12.76 5.55 8.77
N ALA A 50 -13.01 5.06 9.98
CA ALA A 50 -12.55 5.69 11.21
C ALA A 50 -11.02 5.71 11.35
N VAL A 51 -10.34 4.64 10.91
CA VAL A 51 -8.89 4.52 11.01
C VAL A 51 -8.32 4.10 9.66
N ALA A 52 -7.50 4.95 9.03
CA ALA A 52 -6.73 4.59 7.84
C ALA A 52 -5.23 4.64 8.16
N LEU A 53 -4.58 3.48 8.13
CA LEU A 53 -3.15 3.32 8.44
C LEU A 53 -2.35 3.16 7.14
N ILE A 54 -1.19 3.80 7.08
CA ILE A 54 -0.23 3.65 5.97
C ILE A 54 1.13 3.24 6.51
N GLY A 55 1.90 2.51 5.71
CA GLY A 55 3.25 2.11 6.09
C GLY A 55 4.09 1.62 4.95
N GLN A 56 5.25 1.07 5.31
CA GLN A 56 6.25 0.57 4.39
C GLN A 56 6.48 -0.92 4.66
N ASN A 57 7.17 -1.59 3.73
CA ASN A 57 7.60 -2.98 3.95
C ASN A 57 8.38 -3.07 5.28
N GLY A 58 8.06 -4.08 6.08
CA GLY A 58 8.69 -4.33 7.38
C GLY A 58 8.00 -3.64 8.56
N ASP A 59 7.02 -2.77 8.34
CA ASP A 59 6.18 -2.24 9.41
C ASP A 59 5.19 -3.31 9.91
N LEU A 60 4.92 -3.31 11.22
CA LEU A 60 3.92 -4.18 11.84
C LEU A 60 2.66 -3.38 12.18
N PHE A 61 1.53 -3.75 11.58
CA PHE A 61 0.23 -3.18 11.88
C PHE A 61 -0.46 -3.98 13.00
N TYR A 62 -0.95 -3.28 14.01
CA TYR A 62 -1.82 -3.83 15.03
C TYR A 62 -3.24 -3.35 14.76
N LEU A 63 -4.22 -4.25 14.77
CA LEU A 63 -5.62 -3.92 14.47
C LEU A 63 -6.50 -3.84 15.73
N SER A 64 -6.08 -4.49 16.81
CA SER A 64 -6.82 -4.64 18.06
C SER A 64 -5.84 -4.90 19.21
N PRO A 65 -6.13 -4.46 20.45
CA PRO A 65 -7.32 -3.68 20.87
C PRO A 65 -7.26 -2.21 20.45
N SER A 66 -6.07 -1.66 20.26
CA SER A 66 -5.86 -0.29 19.77
C SER A 66 -5.11 -0.35 18.43
N PRO A 67 -5.71 0.13 17.33
CA PRO A 67 -5.06 0.14 16.03
C PRO A 67 -3.79 1.01 16.02
N GLY A 68 -2.73 0.56 15.37
CA GLY A 68 -1.49 1.31 15.27
C GLY A 68 -0.44 0.65 14.36
N VAL A 69 0.71 1.30 14.23
CA VAL A 69 1.82 0.80 13.41
C VAL A 69 3.14 0.90 14.17
N ARG A 70 3.83 -0.23 14.34
CA ARG A 70 5.24 -0.23 14.78
C ARG A 70 6.13 -0.24 13.56
N ARG A 71 6.93 0.82 13.42
CA ARG A 71 7.81 1.02 12.28
C ARG A 71 9.01 0.07 12.34
N ARG A 72 9.45 -0.41 11.17
CA ARG A 72 10.69 -1.22 11.00
C ARG A 72 10.76 -2.41 11.96
N TRP A 73 9.68 -3.16 12.06
CA TRP A 73 9.61 -4.30 12.97
C TRP A 73 10.31 -5.54 12.41
N ALA A 74 10.15 -5.81 11.12
CA ALA A 74 10.84 -6.91 10.43
C ALA A 74 11.97 -6.38 9.54
N GLU A 75 13.06 -7.14 9.45
CA GLU A 75 14.10 -6.88 8.45
C GLU A 75 13.54 -7.17 7.06
N VAL A 76 13.61 -6.17 6.18
CA VAL A 76 13.16 -6.26 4.80
C VAL A 76 14.21 -5.70 3.85
N GLY A 77 14.10 -6.05 2.58
CA GLY A 77 14.97 -5.56 1.53
C GLY A 77 14.57 -6.14 0.18
N ARG A 78 15.33 -5.77 -0.85
CA ARG A 78 15.19 -6.36 -2.18
C ARG A 78 16.37 -7.29 -2.44
N LEU A 79 16.08 -8.44 -3.01
CA LEU A 79 17.08 -9.34 -3.57
C LEU A 79 16.96 -9.26 -5.10
N GLN A 80 18.06 -9.00 -5.76
CA GLN A 80 18.16 -9.06 -7.21
C GLN A 80 18.59 -10.48 -7.60
N VAL A 81 17.92 -11.03 -8.62
CA VAL A 81 18.31 -12.31 -9.21
C VAL A 81 19.40 -12.04 -10.26
N ASP A 82 20.58 -12.61 -10.05
CA ASP A 82 21.56 -12.80 -11.13
C ASP A 82 21.32 -14.19 -11.74
N GLU A 83 20.71 -14.22 -12.92
CA GLU A 83 20.40 -15.46 -13.63
C GLU A 83 21.65 -16.21 -14.09
N LYS A 84 22.73 -15.49 -14.43
CA LYS A 84 23.98 -16.10 -14.93
C LYS A 84 24.75 -16.75 -13.79
N ALA A 85 24.89 -16.03 -12.68
CA ALA A 85 25.53 -16.55 -11.47
C ALA A 85 24.61 -17.48 -10.67
N ARG A 86 23.31 -17.57 -11.04
CA ARG A 86 22.25 -18.29 -10.31
C ARG A 86 22.23 -17.93 -8.81
N LYS A 87 22.38 -16.64 -8.52
CA LYS A 87 22.55 -16.10 -7.16
C LYS A 87 21.53 -15.00 -6.88
N LEU A 88 21.25 -14.81 -5.59
CA LEU A 88 20.53 -13.64 -5.07
C LEU A 88 21.51 -12.67 -4.42
N ASP A 89 21.53 -11.44 -4.90
CA ASP A 89 22.32 -10.35 -4.33
C ASP A 89 21.42 -9.33 -3.65
N ARG A 90 21.82 -8.89 -2.45
CA ARG A 90 21.07 -7.85 -1.75
C ARG A 90 21.25 -6.52 -2.49
N VAL A 91 20.14 -5.90 -2.86
CA VAL A 91 20.16 -4.55 -3.42
C VAL A 91 20.45 -3.58 -2.29
N VAL A 92 21.62 -2.94 -2.34
CA VAL A 92 21.94 -1.80 -1.50
C VAL A 92 21.46 -0.56 -2.23
N VAL A 93 20.35 0.02 -1.77
CA VAL A 93 19.87 1.29 -2.32
C VAL A 93 20.64 2.39 -1.60
N SER A 94 21.55 3.06 -2.32
CA SER A 94 22.14 4.32 -1.87
C SER A 94 21.03 5.36 -1.83
N ASN A 95 20.76 5.95 -0.67
CA ASN A 95 19.93 7.14 -0.58
C ASN A 95 20.80 8.35 -0.97
N ASP A 96 20.79 8.71 -2.25
CA ASP A 96 21.12 10.08 -2.69
C ASP A 96 19.88 10.98 -2.53
#